data_AF-A0A7S2S2V1-F1
#
_entry.id   AF-A0A7S2S2V1-F1
#
_cell.length_a   1.000
_cell.length_b   1.000
_cell.length_c   1.000
_cell.angle_alpha   90.00
_cell.angle_beta   90.00
_cell.angle_gamma   90.00
#
_symmetry.space_group_name_H-M   'P 1'
#
loop_
_entity.id
_entity.type
_entity.pdbx_description
1 polymer ?
#
loop_
_entity_poly.entity_id
_entity_poly.type
_entity_poly.pdbx_seq_one_letter_code
_entity_poly.pdbx_strand_id
1 'polypeptide(L)'
;QTCALPISCPPTDRCMKIFWERKHIFQRWIRVCFPRMRRLPLTEDRGIQLLFTRFTPEVVVNIVEHILAEDSIILYAQEVSNLAPLAEALRAIVFPFVWQGVYLPYLPKSEWR
;
A
#
# COMPACT_ATOMS: atom_id res chain seq x y z
N GLN A 1 -32.14 -4.96 11.33
CA GLN A 1 -31.78 -5.51 10.01
C GLN A 1 -31.33 -4.35 9.15
N THR A 2 -30.03 -4.08 9.12
CA THR A 2 -29.48 -2.93 8.39
C THR A 2 -28.92 -3.46 7.08
N CYS A 3 -29.71 -3.36 6.01
CA CYS A 3 -29.27 -3.67 4.66
C CYS A 3 -28.22 -2.63 4.26
N ALA A 4 -26.94 -2.92 4.52
CA ALA A 4 -25.85 -2.21 3.88
C ALA A 4 -25.90 -2.61 2.40
N LEU A 5 -26.54 -1.79 1.56
CA LEU A 5 -26.36 -1.89 0.11
C LEU A 5 -24.85 -1.87 -0.17
N PRO A 6 -24.32 -2.74 -1.04
CA PRO A 6 -22.91 -2.70 -1.40
C PRO A 6 -22.62 -1.32 -1.97
N ILE A 7 -21.79 -0.55 -1.27
CA ILE A 7 -21.28 0.71 -1.79
C ILE A 7 -20.53 0.35 -3.06
N SER A 8 -21.12 0.63 -4.22
CA SER A 8 -20.46 0.40 -5.50
C SER A 8 -19.16 1.19 -5.52
N CYS A 9 -18.03 0.54 -5.79
CA CYS A 9 -16.74 1.23 -5.96
C CYS A 9 -16.93 2.37 -6.97
N PRO A 10 -16.90 3.65 -6.54
CA PRO A 10 -17.07 4.75 -7.47
C PRO A 10 -15.87 4.75 -8.42
N PRO A 11 -16.05 5.12 -9.70
CA PRO A 11 -14.95 5.16 -10.63
C PRO A 11 -13.87 6.15 -10.18
N THR A 12 -12.64 5.87 -10.60
CA THR A 12 -11.43 6.65 -10.34
C THR A 12 -11.71 8.15 -10.57
N ASP A 13 -11.18 9.02 -9.72
CA ASP A 13 -11.41 10.48 -9.66
C ASP A 13 -12.69 10.98 -8.95
N ARG A 14 -13.53 10.12 -8.39
CA ARG A 14 -14.65 10.57 -7.52
C ARG A 14 -14.30 10.48 -6.04
N CYS A 15 -14.81 11.43 -5.26
CA CYS A 15 -14.76 11.35 -3.79
C CYS A 15 -16.10 10.86 -3.26
N MET A 16 -16.07 9.88 -2.38
CA MET A 16 -17.19 9.44 -1.58
C MET A 16 -17.32 10.33 -0.34
N LYS A 17 -18.54 10.69 0.03
CA LYS A 17 -18.81 11.29 1.33
C LYS A 17 -19.36 10.20 2.24
N ILE A 18 -18.62 9.88 3.29
CA ILE A 18 -19.07 8.97 4.33
C ILE A 18 -19.70 9.81 5.43
N PHE A 19 -20.95 9.51 5.75
CA PHE A 19 -21.60 10.07 6.94
C PHE A 19 -21.19 9.24 8.14
N TRP A 20 -20.54 9.87 9.12
CA TRP A 20 -20.20 9.22 10.38
C TRP A 20 -21.02 9.84 11.50
N GLU A 21 -21.82 9.02 12.18
CA GLU A 21 -22.58 9.40 13.38
C GLU A 21 -22.17 8.51 14.55
N ARG A 22 -21.61 9.12 15.60
CA ARG A 22 -21.33 8.42 16.87
C ARG A 22 -22.04 9.14 18.01
N LYS A 23 -22.95 8.44 18.69
CA LYS A 23 -23.61 8.86 19.95
C LYS A 23 -24.22 10.28 19.92
N HIS A 24 -24.93 10.66 18.85
CA HIS A 24 -25.67 11.94 18.70
C HIS A 24 -24.87 13.26 18.88
N ILE A 25 -23.58 13.22 19.24
CA ILE A 25 -22.77 14.41 19.56
C ILE A 25 -21.86 14.81 18.39
N PHE A 26 -21.50 13.87 17.51
CA PHE A 26 -20.58 14.13 16.41
C PHE A 26 -21.18 13.67 15.08
N GLN A 27 -21.69 14.64 14.31
CA GLN A 27 -22.18 14.46 12.95
C GLN A 27 -21.21 15.16 11.99
N ARG A 28 -20.36 14.40 11.29
CA ARG A 28 -19.43 14.97 10.31
C ARG A 28 -19.38 14.12 9.05
N TRP A 29 -19.46 14.81 7.90
CA TRP A 29 -19.18 14.21 6.62
C TRP A 29 -17.66 14.08 6.45
N ILE A 30 -17.18 12.86 6.24
CA ILE A 30 -15.79 12.57 5.89
C ILE A 30 -15.74 12.38 4.38
N ARG A 31 -14.95 13.21 3.70
CA ARG A 31 -14.73 13.06 2.26
C ARG A 31 -13.56 12.12 2.04
N VAL A 32 -13.82 10.97 1.43
CA VAL A 32 -12.82 9.98 1.01
C VAL A 32 -12.66 10.11 -0.50
N CYS A 33 -11.50 10.57 -0.95
CA CYS A 33 -11.18 10.63 -2.38
C CYS A 33 -10.43 9.36 -2.79
N PHE A 34 -10.84 8.72 -3.87
CA PHE A 34 -10.14 7.55 -4.38
C PHE A 34 -8.79 7.97 -4.96
N PRO A 35 -7.70 7.22 -4.69
CA PRO A 35 -6.39 7.56 -5.22
C PRO A 35 -6.44 7.60 -6.74
N ARG A 36 -5.81 8.63 -7.32
CA ARG A 36 -5.74 8.79 -8.78
C ARG A 36 -4.82 7.71 -9.35
N MET A 37 -5.39 6.58 -9.76
CA MET A 37 -4.66 5.38 -10.23
C MET A 37 -3.79 5.57 -11.50
N ARG A 38 -3.66 6.81 -12.03
CA ARG A 38 -2.95 7.10 -13.28
C ARG A 38 -1.87 8.19 -13.14
N ARG A 39 -1.39 8.45 -11.93
CA ARG A 39 -0.26 9.36 -11.68
C ARG A 39 0.81 8.63 -10.89
N LEU A 40 2.07 8.91 -11.18
CA LEU A 40 3.18 8.43 -10.38
C LEU A 40 3.27 9.23 -9.06
N PRO A 41 3.71 8.61 -7.96
CA PRO A 41 3.92 7.16 -7.80
C PRO A 41 2.59 6.39 -7.80
N LEU A 42 2.59 5.15 -8.31
CA LEU A 42 1.40 4.29 -8.30
C LEU A 42 1.02 3.76 -6.90
N THR A 43 1.75 4.19 -5.88
CA THR A 43 1.57 3.84 -4.48
C THR A 43 1.43 5.11 -3.64
N GLU A 44 1.16 4.97 -2.35
CA GLU A 44 1.11 6.09 -1.42
C GLU A 44 2.48 6.79 -1.30
N ASP A 45 2.50 8.12 -1.30
CA ASP A 45 3.73 8.92 -1.15
C ASP A 45 4.54 8.53 0.08
N ARG A 46 3.85 8.14 1.16
CA ARG A 46 4.46 7.67 2.41
C ARG A 46 5.38 6.46 2.18
N GLY A 47 4.98 5.51 1.32
CA GLY A 47 5.78 4.32 1.05
C GLY A 47 7.11 4.67 0.37
N ILE A 48 7.05 5.55 -0.63
CA ILE A 48 8.25 6.02 -1.36
C ILE A 48 9.16 6.83 -0.44
N GLN A 49 8.61 7.75 0.36
CA GLN A 49 9.37 8.50 1.35
C GLN A 49 10.06 7.58 2.35
N LEU A 50 9.35 6.58 2.86
CA LEU A 50 9.89 5.61 3.79
C LEU A 50 11.04 4.82 3.15
N LEU A 51 10.91 4.42 1.89
CA LEU A 51 11.97 3.69 1.18
C LEU A 51 13.28 4.48 1.13
N PHE A 52 13.24 5.73 0.67
CA PHE A 52 14.44 6.58 0.58
C PHE A 52 14.92 7.13 1.93
N THR A 53 14.09 7.06 2.97
CA THR A 53 14.50 7.38 4.35
C THR A 53 15.21 6.20 5.01
N ARG A 54 14.84 4.96 4.67
CA ARG A 54 15.34 3.74 5.33
C ARG A 54 16.51 3.08 4.58
N PHE A 55 16.56 3.20 3.26
CA PHE A 55 17.62 2.62 2.44
C PHE A 55 18.43 3.70 1.74
N THR A 56 19.71 3.43 1.53
CA THR A 56 20.53 4.25 0.63
C THR A 56 20.17 3.93 -0.82
N PRO A 57 20.42 4.85 -1.76
CA PRO A 57 20.10 4.64 -3.18
C PRO A 57 20.72 3.36 -3.76
N GLU A 58 21.94 3.01 -3.35
CA GLU A 58 22.67 1.84 -3.83
C GLU A 58 21.96 0.54 -3.42
N VAL A 59 21.46 0.49 -2.19
CA VAL A 59 20.68 -0.65 -1.70
C VAL A 59 19.36 -0.78 -2.46
N VAL A 60 18.70 0.34 -2.77
CA VAL A 60 17.47 0.34 -3.56
C VAL A 60 17.72 -0.21 -4.96
N VAL A 61 18.81 0.21 -5.63
CA VAL A 61 19.19 -0.31 -6.96
C VAL A 61 19.43 -1.82 -6.89
N ASN A 62 20.20 -2.29 -5.90
CA ASN A 62 20.47 -3.72 -5.73
C ASN A 62 19.17 -4.53 -5.48
N ILE A 63 18.25 -4.01 -4.65
CA ILE A 63 16.94 -4.66 -4.46
C ILE A 63 16.16 -4.70 -5.77
N VAL A 64 16.19 -3.63 -6.57
CA VAL A 64 15.53 -3.59 -7.88
C VAL A 64 16.15 -4.61 -8.84
N GLU A 65 17.46 -4.82 -8.82
CA GLU A 65 18.13 -5.85 -9.62
C GLU A 65 17.62 -7.25 -9.26
N HIS A 66 17.59 -7.60 -7.97
CA HIS A 66 17.02 -8.86 -7.48
C HIS A 66 15.54 -8.98 -7.83
N ILE A 67 14.83 -7.85 -7.82
CA ILE A 67 13.44 -7.83 -8.22
C ILE A 67 13.30 -8.23 -9.70
N LEU A 68 14.06 -7.59 -10.57
CA LEU A 68 13.98 -7.87 -12.01
C LEU A 68 14.46 -9.28 -12.36
N ALA A 69 15.29 -9.89 -11.51
CA ALA A 69 15.71 -11.28 -11.60
C ALA A 69 14.67 -12.30 -11.07
N GLU A 70 13.54 -11.84 -10.53
CA GLU A 70 12.49 -12.65 -9.88
C GLU A 70 12.99 -13.44 -8.65
N ASP A 71 14.01 -12.93 -7.96
CA ASP A 71 14.55 -13.56 -6.76
C ASP A 71 13.60 -13.43 -5.55
N SER A 72 13.74 -14.35 -4.58
CA SER A 72 12.99 -14.28 -3.33
C SER A 72 13.56 -13.20 -2.39
N ILE A 73 12.79 -12.16 -2.11
CA ILE A 73 13.20 -11.04 -1.26
C ILE A 73 12.41 -11.06 0.05
N ILE A 74 13.11 -11.01 1.18
CA ILE A 74 12.51 -10.95 2.51
C ILE A 74 12.81 -9.59 3.13
N LEU A 75 11.75 -8.85 3.48
CA LEU A 75 11.86 -7.60 4.22
C LEU A 75 11.69 -7.87 5.70
N TYR A 76 12.66 -7.40 6.49
CA TYR A 76 12.61 -7.46 7.95
C TYR A 76 12.65 -6.06 8.54
N ALA A 77 11.73 -5.77 9.46
CA ALA A 77 11.69 -4.50 10.18
C ALA A 77 11.24 -4.75 11.63
N GLN A 78 11.76 -3.95 12.55
CA GLN A 78 11.30 -3.95 13.94
C GLN A 78 9.85 -3.47 14.06
N GLU A 79 9.50 -2.46 13.26
CA GLU A 79 8.15 -1.91 13.21
C GLU A 79 7.39 -2.49 12.03
N VAL A 80 6.47 -3.43 12.32
CA VAL A 80 5.68 -4.14 11.31
C VAL A 80 4.83 -3.20 10.46
N SER A 81 4.40 -2.06 11.00
CA SER A 81 3.60 -1.04 10.28
C SER A 81 4.31 -0.52 9.01
N ASN A 82 5.65 -0.59 8.97
CA ASN A 82 6.46 -0.09 7.88
C ASN A 82 6.64 -1.10 6.74
N LEU A 83 6.41 -2.40 6.98
CA LEU A 83 6.69 -3.45 5.99
C LEU A 83 5.81 -3.35 4.74
N ALA A 84 4.49 -3.24 4.91
CA ALA A 84 3.59 -3.18 3.76
C ALA A 84 3.80 -1.91 2.89
N PRO A 85 3.88 -0.69 3.46
CA PRO A 85 4.16 0.51 2.67
C PRO A 85 5.49 0.43 1.91
N LEU A 86 6.52 -0.14 2.53
CA LEU A 86 7.84 -0.31 1.92
C LEU A 86 7.81 -1.33 0.78
N ALA A 87 7.12 -2.46 0.97
CA ALA A 87 6.98 -3.48 -0.04
C ALA A 87 6.16 -2.99 -1.26
N GLU A 88 5.10 -2.23 -1.02
CA GLU A 88 4.33 -1.58 -2.09
C GLU A 88 5.16 -0.52 -2.83
N ALA A 89 6.02 0.21 -2.13
CA ALA A 89 6.94 1.18 -2.73
C ALA A 89 7.97 0.51 -3.65
N LEU A 90 8.56 -0.60 -3.23
CA LEU A 90 9.49 -1.38 -4.06
C LEU A 90 8.81 -1.88 -5.34
N ARG A 91 7.59 -2.42 -5.23
CA ARG A 91 6.80 -2.86 -6.39
C ARG A 91 6.43 -1.71 -7.33
N ALA A 92 6.17 -0.53 -6.79
CA ALA A 92 5.83 0.65 -7.58
C ALA A 92 7.03 1.22 -8.35
N ILE A 93 8.25 1.07 -7.83
CA ILE A 93 9.48 1.57 -8.48
C ILE A 93 9.79 0.83 -9.78
N VAL A 94 9.46 -0.46 -9.85
CA VAL A 94 9.70 -1.27 -11.06
C VAL A 94 8.67 -1.08 -12.16
N PHE A 95 7.76 -0.11 -12.03
CA PHE A 95 6.88 0.30 -13.11
C PHE A 95 7.68 0.54 -14.41
N PRO A 96 7.21 0.07 -15.59
CA PRO A 96 5.89 -0.49 -15.87
C PRO A 96 5.74 -1.99 -15.61
N PHE A 97 6.77 -2.66 -15.09
CA PHE A 97 6.70 -4.07 -14.77
C PHE A 97 5.87 -4.31 -13.52
N VAL A 98 5.22 -5.46 -13.47
CA VAL A 98 4.42 -5.91 -12.32
C VAL A 98 5.06 -7.18 -11.80
N TRP A 99 5.45 -7.16 -10.52
CA TRP A 99 5.94 -8.33 -9.80
C TRP A 99 4.95 -9.50 -9.93
N GLN A 100 5.39 -10.61 -10.53
CA GLN A 100 4.57 -11.83 -10.70
C GLN A 100 4.78 -12.84 -9.57
N GLY A 101 5.84 -12.70 -8.77
CA GLY A 101 6.13 -13.58 -7.65
C GLY A 101 5.12 -13.46 -6.51
N VAL A 102 5.20 -14.37 -5.53
CA VAL A 102 4.34 -14.36 -4.34
C VAL A 102 4.60 -13.08 -3.54
N TYR A 103 3.55 -12.28 -3.35
CA TYR A 103 3.59 -11.10 -2.50
C TYR A 103 2.90 -11.39 -1.17
N LEU A 104 3.67 -11.41 -0.09
CA LEU A 104 3.16 -11.59 1.27
C LEU A 104 3.68 -10.46 2.18
N PRO A 105 2.88 -9.40 2.44
CA PRO A 105 3.33 -8.24 3.21
C PRO A 105 3.60 -8.56 4.68
N TYR A 106 2.92 -9.56 5.22
CA TYR A 106 3.05 -10.02 6.60
C TYR A 106 3.08 -11.53 6.62
N LEU A 107 4.20 -12.11 7.05
CA LEU A 107 4.27 -13.53 7.35
C LEU A 107 3.72 -13.75 8.77
N PRO A 108 2.58 -14.43 8.95
CA PRO A 108 2.09 -14.76 10.28
C PRO A 108 3.09 -15.71 10.96
N LYS A 109 3.37 -15.48 12.25
CA LYS A 109 4.30 -16.31 13.05
C LYS A 109 3.88 -17.78 13.20
N SER A 110 2.73 -18.21 12.69
CA SER A 110 2.31 -19.62 12.71
C SER A 110 2.92 -20.45 11.57
N GLU A 111 3.29 -19.82 10.46
CA GLU A 111 3.73 -20.49 9.22
C GLU A 111 5.26 -20.61 9.10
N TRP A 112 6.00 -20.44 10.20
CA TRP A 112 7.47 -20.46 10.22
C TRP A 112 8.10 -21.85 10.42
N ARG A 113 7.30 -22.92 10.43
CA ARG A 113 7.75 -24.29 10.69
C ARG A 113 8.01 -25.08 9.41
#